data_AF-E8V1J0-F1
#
_entry.id   AF-E8V1J0-F1
#
_cell.length_a   1.000
_cell.length_b   1.000
_cell.length_c   1.000
_cell.angle_alpha   90.00
_cell.angle_beta   90.00
_cell.angle_gamma   90.00
#
_symmetry.space_group_name_H-M   'P 1'
#
loop_
_entity.id
_entity.type
_entity.pdbx_description
1 polymer ?
#
loop_
_entity_poly.entity_id
_entity_poly.type
_entity_poly.pdbx_seq_one_letter_code
_entity_poly.pdbx_strand_id
1 'polypeptide(L)' 'MSNAVLDTSAVLALLDEEPGSDIVQELLFDAAISTVSLAEIYTKLATRPKMLARLAKQTGLRPSDL' A
#
# COMPACT_ATOMS: atom_id res chain seq x y z
N MET A 1 12.68 -17.89 -0.08
CA MET A 1 12.32 -17.23 -1.35
C MET A 1 10.91 -16.71 -1.16
N SER A 2 10.61 -15.48 -1.57
CA SER A 2 9.25 -14.92 -1.47
C SER A 2 8.33 -15.57 -2.50
N ASN A 3 7.09 -15.90 -2.12
CA ASN A 3 6.13 -16.59 -3.00
C ASN A 3 5.42 -15.66 -4.00
N ALA A 4 5.56 -14.34 -3.83
CA ALA A 4 5.01 -13.34 -4.74
C ALA A 4 5.90 -12.08 -4.81
N VAL A 5 5.70 -11.27 -5.85
CA VAL A 5 6.25 -9.91 -5.96
C VAL A 5 5.08 -8.94 -6.08
N LEU A 6 5.00 -7.98 -5.15
CA LEU A 6 3.94 -6.97 -5.15
C LEU A 6 4.27 -5.85 -6.14
N ASP A 7 3.33 -5.59 -7.04
CA ASP A 7 3.34 -4.40 -7.88
C ASP A 7 2.66 -3.22 -7.18
N THR A 8 2.97 -2.01 -7.64
CA THR A 8 2.35 -0.75 -7.21
C THR A 8 0.82 -0.84 -7.21
N SER A 9 0.24 -1.35 -8.29
CA SER A 9 -1.22 -1.43 -8.45
C SER A 9 -1.88 -2.35 -7.42
N ALA A 10 -1.27 -3.50 -7.11
CA ALA A 10 -1.79 -4.45 -6.13
C ALA A 10 -1.82 -3.85 -4.72
N VAL A 11 -0.76 -3.15 -4.32
CA VAL A 11 -0.73 -2.48 -3.00
C VAL A 11 -1.77 -1.36 -2.94
N LEU A 12 -1.94 -0.58 -4.01
CA LEU A 12 -2.96 0.46 -4.03
C LEU A 12 -4.38 -0.11 -3.95
N ALA A 13 -4.66 -1.21 -4.65
CA ALA A 13 -5.94 -1.90 -4.55
C ALA A 13 -6.24 -2.34 -3.10
N LEU A 14 -5.23 -2.83 -2.38
CA LEU A 14 -5.34 -3.12 -0.96
C LEU A 14 -5.64 -1.87 -0.13
N LEU A 15 -4.90 -0.78 -0.32
CA LEU A 15 -5.10 0.46 0.45
C LEU A 15 -6.43 1.16 0.15
N ASP A 16 -6.97 0.98 -1.06
CA ASP A 16 -8.25 1.52 -1.51
C ASP A 16 -9.46 0.57 -1.28
N GLU A 17 -9.24 -0.62 -0.71
CA GLU A 17 -10.26 -1.65 -0.50
C GLU A 17 -10.97 -2.04 -1.82
N GLU A 18 -10.21 -2.06 -2.91
CA GLU A 18 -10.69 -2.45 -4.24
C GLU A 18 -10.94 -3.97 -4.32
N PRO A 19 -11.73 -4.46 -5.30
CA PRO A 19 -11.91 -5.89 -5.52
C PRO A 19 -10.58 -6.64 -5.70
N GLY A 20 -10.39 -7.74 -4.97
CA GLY A 20 -9.14 -8.51 -4.95
C GLY A 20 -8.11 -8.05 -3.91
N SER A 21 -8.43 -7.05 -3.09
CA SER A 21 -7.60 -6.60 -1.97
C SER A 21 -7.34 -7.69 -0.92
N ASP A 22 -8.28 -8.60 -0.72
CA ASP A 22 -8.20 -9.78 0.14
C ASP A 22 -7.03 -10.70 -0.25
N ILE A 23 -6.86 -10.95 -1.55
CA ILE A 23 -5.75 -11.77 -2.09
C ILE A 23 -4.41 -11.09 -1.78
N VAL A 24 -4.34 -9.76 -1.94
CA VAL A 24 -3.11 -9.00 -1.66
C VAL A 24 -2.79 -9.00 -0.16
N GLN A 25 -3.82 -8.90 0.68
CA GLN A 25 -3.68 -8.92 2.14
C GLN A 25 -3.05 -10.22 2.64
N GLU A 26 -3.47 -11.37 2.10
CA GLU A 26 -2.91 -12.68 2.46
C GLU A 26 -1.42 -12.82 2.10
N LEU A 27 -0.96 -12.12 1.06
CA LEU A 27 0.40 -12.21 0.54
C LEU A 27 1.40 -11.24 1.21
N LEU A 28 0.93 -10.23 1.97
CA LEU A 28 1.78 -9.15 2.50
C LEU A 28 3.02 -9.63 3.25
N PHE A 29 2.90 -10.71 4.04
CA PHE A 29 3.97 -11.18 4.92
C PHE A 29 4.99 -12.08 4.22
N ASP A 30 4.71 -12.57 3.02
CA ASP A 30 5.56 -13.52 2.27
C ASP A 30 5.90 -13.06 0.85
N ALA A 31 5.52 -11.83 0.50
CA ALA A 31 5.83 -11.21 -0.78
C ALA A 31 7.05 -10.29 -0.70
N ALA A 32 7.81 -10.22 -1.80
CA ALA A 32 8.81 -9.19 -2.00
C ALA A 32 8.17 -7.96 -2.66
N ILE A 33 8.79 -6.79 -2.48
CA ILE A 33 8.43 -5.57 -3.20
C ILE A 33 9.71 -4.94 -3.75
N SER A 34 9.66 -4.46 -4.99
CA SER A 34 10.79 -3.73 -5.58
C SER A 34 10.87 -2.32 -4.99
N THR A 35 12.08 -1.76 -4.91
CA THR A 35 12.28 -0.36 -4.48
C THR A 35 11.58 0.63 -5.42
N VAL A 36 11.46 0.29 -6.71
CA VAL A 36 10.75 1.10 -7.72
C VAL A 36 9.25 1.12 -7.42
N SER A 37 8.64 -0.05 -7.23
CA SER A 37 7.22 -0.17 -6.90
C SER A 37 6.90 0.56 -5.59
N LEU A 38 7.78 0.44 -4.58
CA LEU A 38 7.64 1.18 -3.32
C LEU A 38 7.68 2.71 -3.52
N ALA A 39 8.60 3.21 -4.35
CA ALA A 39 8.71 4.65 -4.65
C ALA A 39 7.47 5.18 -5.41
N GLU A 40 6.91 4.37 -6.31
CA GLU A 40 5.67 4.72 -7.00
C GLU A 40 4.47 4.76 -6.05
N ILE A 41 4.34 3.80 -5.14
CA ILE A 41 3.30 3.79 -4.11
C ILE A 41 3.38 5.08 -3.28
N TYR A 42 4.58 5.42 -2.80
CA TYR A 42 4.80 6.64 -2.04
C TYR A 42 4.39 7.91 -2.83
N THR A 43 4.80 8.00 -4.09
CA THR A 43 4.46 9.14 -4.96
C THR A 43 2.96 9.24 -5.22
N LYS A 44 2.28 8.10 -5.42
CA LYS A 44 0.83 8.06 -5.63
C LYS A 44 0.05 8.36 -4.35
N LEU A 45 0.55 7.94 -3.18
CA LEU A 45 0.00 8.34 -1.89
C LEU A 45 0.07 9.85 -1.69
N ALA A 46 1.25 10.45 -1.92
CA ALA A 46 1.46 11.88 -1.79
C ALA A 46 0.53 12.73 -2.68
N THR A 47 0.15 12.22 -3.84
CA THR A 47 -0.77 12.90 -4.78
C THR A 47 -2.25 12.58 -4.55
N ARG A 48 -2.58 11.65 -3.63
CA ARG A 48 -3.95 11.24 -3.28
C ARG A 48 -4.26 11.57 -1.82
N PRO A 49 -4.50 12.84 -1.45
CA PRO A 49 -4.67 13.27 -0.06
C PRO A 49 -5.83 12.59 0.67
N LYS A 50 -6.89 12.20 -0.04
CA LYS A 50 -8.02 11.44 0.53
C LYS A 50 -7.61 10.05 1.01
N MET A 51 -6.76 9.36 0.23
CA MET A 51 -6.25 8.03 0.57
C MET A 51 -5.34 8.12 1.79
N LEU A 52 -4.42 9.08 1.81
CA LEU A 52 -3.56 9.36 2.98
C LEU A 52 -4.37 9.66 4.24
N ALA A 53 -5.41 10.49 4.15
CA ALA A 53 -6.25 10.82 5.30
C ALA A 53 -6.99 9.59 5.85
N ARG A 54 -7.45 8.68 4.98
CA ARG A 54 -8.08 7.41 5.40
C ARG A 54 -7.07 6.51 6.10
N LEU A 55 -5.88 6.34 5.54
CA LEU A 55 -4.81 5.52 6.13
C LEU A 55 -4.36 6.05 7.49
N ALA A 56 -4.20 7.37 7.62
CA ALA A 56 -3.89 8.01 8.90
C ALA A 56 -4.97 7.72 9.95
N LYS A 57 -6.25 7.76 9.57
CA LYS A 57 -7.37 7.40 10.46
C LYS A 57 -7.35 5.92 10.85
N GLN A 58 -7.01 5.01 9.93
CA GLN A 58 -7.00 3.56 10.16
C GLN A 58 -5.82 3.10 11.00
N THR A 59 -4.65 3.70 10.80
CA THR A 59 -3.40 3.33 11.48
C THR A 59 -3.14 4.15 12.75
N GLY A 60 -3.85 5.25 12.94
CA GLY A 60 -3.58 6.22 14.00
C GLY A 60 -2.35 7.10 13.74
N LEU A 61 -1.76 7.04 12.54
CA LEU A 61 -0.62 7.88 12.16
C LEU A 61 -1.01 9.36 12.21
N ARG A 62 -0.23 10.16 12.92
CA ARG A 62 -0.38 11.62 12.90
C ARG A 62 0.51 12.19 11.80
N PRO A 63 0.14 13.33 11.19
CA PRO A 63 1.00 14.01 10.22
C PRO A 63 2.41 14.35 10.75
N SER A 64 2.59 14.42 12.07
CA SER A 64 3.88 14.64 12.73
C SER A 64 4.80 13.41 12.75
N ASP A 65 4.27 12.23 12.42
CA ASP A 65 5.00 10.96 12.44
C ASP A 65 5.63 10.63 11.06
N LEU A 66 5.43 11.51 10.06
CA LEU A 66 6.01 11.48 8.71
C LEU A 66 7.09 12.55 8.56
#